data_AF-A0A8T4ACR1-F1
#
_entry.id   AF-A0A8T4ACR1-F1
#
_cell.length_a   1.000
_cell.length_b   1.000
_cell.length_c   1.000
_cell.angle_alpha   90.00
_cell.angle_beta   90.00
_cell.angle_gamma   90.00
#
_symmetry.space_group_name_H-M   'P 1'
#
loop_
_entity.id
_entity.type
_entity.pdbx_description
1 polymer ?
#
loop_
_entity_poly.entity_id
_entity_poly.type
_entity_poly.pdbx_seq_one_letter_code
_entity_poly.pdbx_strand_id
1 'polypeptide(L)'
;MTESNPKTYRFYVVSPTKFLILYLGTLGLYGSYWFYKHYSLYLESSDEEITPILGKIMSVMIGAVISILFVHLIFKLFEKQAKNIGEYTNSLSIFATIYVIFFITAKAGDHFIKDYSSSALLLSLFITGWSLYNAQKVANIACEDIEGTTNNKLTSLNYGWLILGGVLWFSFLCL
;
A
#
# COMPACT_ATOMS: atom_id res chain seq x y z
N MET A 1 16.05 -7.41 33.87
CA MET A 1 15.70 -7.79 32.48
C MET A 1 14.25 -7.38 32.28
N THR A 2 14.01 -6.20 31.70
CA THR A 2 12.66 -5.75 31.38
C THR A 2 12.19 -6.53 30.16
N GLU A 3 11.17 -7.37 30.31
CA GLU A 3 10.43 -7.92 29.18
C GLU A 3 9.94 -6.76 28.33
N SER A 4 10.56 -6.53 27.17
CA SER A 4 10.04 -5.59 26.19
C SER A 4 8.77 -6.22 25.63
N ASN A 5 7.61 -5.76 26.10
CA ASN A 5 6.32 -6.09 25.52
C ASN A 5 6.44 -5.92 23.99
N PRO A 6 6.10 -6.93 23.16
CA PRO A 6 6.25 -6.81 21.71
C PRO A 6 5.57 -5.52 21.23
N LYS A 7 6.35 -4.64 20.61
CA LYS A 7 5.87 -3.36 20.09
C LYS A 7 4.73 -3.63 19.11
N THR A 8 3.52 -3.20 19.48
CA THR A 8 2.31 -3.35 18.66
C THR A 8 2.24 -2.20 17.68
N TYR A 9 2.38 -2.51 16.39
CA TYR A 9 2.23 -1.50 15.35
C TYR A 9 0.74 -1.30 15.08
N ARG A 10 0.38 -0.06 14.75
CA ARG A 10 -0.93 0.25 14.17
C ARG A 10 -0.78 0.27 12.65
N PHE A 11 -1.65 -0.45 11.95
CA PHE A 11 -1.68 -0.43 10.49
C PHE A 11 -2.99 0.17 9.99
N TYR A 12 -2.97 0.59 8.74
CA TYR A 12 -4.15 1.12 8.09
C TYR A 12 -5.10 -0.03 7.74
N VAL A 13 -6.18 -0.14 8.52
CA VAL A 13 -7.26 -1.10 8.27
C VAL A 13 -8.20 -0.54 7.21
N VAL A 14 -8.47 -1.34 6.19
CA VAL A 14 -9.46 -1.06 5.14
C VAL A 14 -9.96 -2.40 4.58
N SER A 15 -11.25 -2.48 4.27
CA SER A 15 -11.77 -3.71 3.65
C SER A 15 -11.06 -3.97 2.31
N PRO A 16 -10.69 -5.22 2.00
CA PRO A 16 -9.97 -5.54 0.77
C PRO A 16 -10.73 -5.11 -0.51
N THR A 17 -12.07 -5.19 -0.48
CA THR A 17 -12.95 -4.72 -1.57
C THR A 17 -12.87 -3.21 -1.76
N LYS A 18 -12.99 -2.42 -0.69
CA LYS A 18 -12.86 -0.96 -0.76
C LYS A 18 -11.48 -0.55 -1.27
N PHE A 19 -10.43 -1.24 -0.82
CA PHE A 19 -9.08 -1.03 -1.31
C PHE A 19 -9.00 -1.24 -2.83
N LEU A 20 -9.48 -2.37 -3.36
CA LEU A 20 -9.44 -2.66 -4.79
C LEU A 20 -10.24 -1.65 -5.63
N ILE A 21 -11.43 -1.25 -5.18
CA ILE A 21 -12.25 -0.24 -5.86
C ILE A 21 -11.47 1.06 -6.01
N LEU A 22 -10.85 1.53 -4.92
CA LEU A 22 -10.08 2.77 -4.93
C LEU A 22 -8.78 2.64 -5.72
N TYR A 23 -8.08 1.52 -5.58
CA TYR A 23 -6.83 1.26 -6.27
C TYR A 23 -7.04 1.21 -7.80
N LEU A 24 -7.94 0.35 -8.28
CA LEU A 24 -8.22 0.21 -9.71
C LEU A 24 -8.95 1.44 -10.26
N GLY A 25 -9.92 1.98 -9.50
CA GLY A 25 -10.66 3.17 -9.88
C GLY A 25 -9.77 4.39 -10.09
N THR A 26 -8.58 4.43 -9.47
CA THR A 26 -7.61 5.53 -9.59
C THR A 26 -6.37 5.19 -10.41
N LEU A 27 -6.39 4.12 -11.22
CA LEU A 27 -5.22 3.65 -11.98
C LEU A 27 -3.97 3.46 -11.10
N GLY A 28 -4.17 2.97 -9.87
CA GLY A 28 -3.11 2.66 -8.91
C GLY A 28 -2.63 3.86 -8.09
N LEU A 29 -3.12 5.08 -8.35
CA LEU A 29 -2.74 6.29 -7.61
C LEU A 29 -3.07 6.19 -6.12
N TYR A 30 -4.19 5.56 -5.76
CA TYR A 30 -4.55 5.30 -4.37
C TYR A 30 -3.51 4.42 -3.64
N GLY A 31 -2.69 3.65 -4.37
CA GLY A 31 -1.55 2.92 -3.82
C GLY A 31 -0.54 3.85 -3.11
N SER A 32 -0.30 5.04 -3.66
CA SER A 32 0.58 6.02 -3.00
C SER A 32 0.02 6.52 -1.67
N TYR A 33 -1.29 6.80 -1.62
CA TYR A 33 -1.98 7.14 -0.36
C TYR A 33 -1.93 5.97 0.64
N TRP A 34 -2.10 4.74 0.15
CA TRP A 34 -2.04 3.54 0.95
C TRP A 34 -0.67 3.36 1.63
N PHE A 35 0.43 3.50 0.87
CA PHE A 35 1.78 3.46 1.43
C PHE A 35 2.04 4.61 2.40
N TYR A 36 1.63 5.83 2.03
CA TYR A 36 1.67 7.00 2.91
C TYR A 36 1.02 6.70 4.27
N LYS A 37 -0.19 6.12 4.27
CA LYS A 37 -0.97 5.93 5.49
C LYS A 37 -0.37 4.84 6.39
N HIS A 38 0.13 3.75 5.82
CA HIS A 38 0.84 2.72 6.59
C HIS A 38 2.15 3.26 7.16
N TYR A 39 2.91 4.01 6.37
CA TYR A 39 4.15 4.61 6.84
C TYR A 39 3.92 5.64 7.93
N SER A 40 2.89 6.50 7.81
CA SER A 40 2.56 7.47 8.87
C SER A 40 2.23 6.79 10.19
N LEU A 41 1.45 5.70 10.15
CA LEU A 41 1.08 4.95 11.36
C LEU A 41 2.29 4.20 11.95
N TYR A 42 3.18 3.68 11.10
CA TYR A 42 4.44 3.12 11.53
C TYR A 42 5.28 4.14 12.32
N LEU A 43 5.44 5.37 11.83
CA LEU A 43 6.16 6.44 12.54
C LEU A 43 5.48 6.89 13.83
N GLU A 44 4.14 6.82 13.91
CA GLU A 44 3.41 7.12 15.16
C GLU A 44 3.64 6.04 16.22
N SER A 45 3.68 4.77 15.81
CA SER A 45 3.93 3.64 16.71
C SER A 45 5.41 3.43 17.05
N SER A 46 6.31 4.02 16.28
CA SER A 46 7.75 3.97 16.53
C SER A 46 8.12 5.11 17.45
N ASP A 47 8.39 4.82 18.74
CA ASP A 47 9.03 5.74 19.72
C ASP A 47 10.37 6.37 19.29
N GLU A 48 10.73 6.34 18.00
CA GLU A 48 11.80 7.18 17.49
C GLU A 48 11.38 8.63 17.71
N GLU A 49 12.22 9.39 18.41
CA GLU A 49 12.14 10.86 18.51
C GLU A 49 12.34 11.47 17.12
N ILE A 50 11.36 11.32 16.24
CA ILE A 50 11.35 12.01 14.97
C ILE A 50 11.03 13.47 15.31
N THR A 51 12.08 14.27 15.21
CA THR A 51 12.17 15.75 15.16
C THR A 51 10.98 16.42 14.42
N PRO A 52 10.78 17.76 14.52
CA PRO A 52 9.47 18.43 14.56
C PRO A 52 8.50 18.06 13.43
N ILE A 53 7.20 18.35 13.59
CA ILE A 53 6.07 18.00 12.69
C ILE A 53 6.41 18.08 11.18
N LEU A 54 7.18 19.08 10.75
CA LEU A 54 7.64 19.25 9.37
C LEU A 54 8.58 18.12 8.88
N GLY A 55 9.47 17.60 9.74
CA GLY A 55 10.33 16.45 9.48
C GLY A 55 9.54 15.15 9.32
N LYS A 56 8.46 14.95 10.11
CA LYS A 56 7.52 13.84 9.89
C LYS A 56 6.83 13.96 8.54
N ILE A 57 6.29 15.13 8.20
CA ILE A 57 5.64 15.36 6.90
C ILE A 57 6.64 15.12 5.76
N MET A 58 7.86 15.64 5.85
CA MET A 58 8.89 15.47 4.83
C MET A 58 9.32 14.00 4.68
N SER A 59 9.56 13.30 5.79
CA SER A 59 9.89 11.87 5.81
C SER A 59 8.79 11.04 5.18
N VAL A 60 7.52 11.34 5.49
CA VAL A 60 6.37 10.65 4.93
C VAL A 60 6.20 10.94 3.43
N MET A 61 6.43 12.19 3.00
CA MET A 61 6.40 12.57 1.58
C MET A 61 7.53 11.91 0.79
N ILE A 62 8.75 11.83 1.36
CA ILE A 62 9.87 11.09 0.79
C ILE A 62 9.54 9.60 0.72
N GLY A 63 8.91 9.03 1.75
CA GLY A 63 8.45 7.63 1.76
C GLY A 63 7.39 7.32 0.69
N ALA A 64 6.52 8.28 0.37
CA ALA A 64 5.55 8.16 -0.72
C ALA A 64 6.21 8.19 -2.12
N VAL A 65 7.36 8.85 -2.25
CA VAL A 65 8.16 8.90 -3.49
C VAL A 65 9.10 7.69 -3.59
N ILE A 66 9.60 7.18 -2.46
CA ILE A 66 10.53 6.04 -2.34
C ILE A 66 9.80 4.76 -1.89
N SER A 67 8.48 4.66 -2.11
CA SER A 67 7.66 3.57 -1.56
C SER A 67 8.20 2.18 -1.89
N ILE A 68 8.87 2.03 -3.03
CA ILE A 68 9.54 0.81 -3.50
C ILE A 68 10.54 0.24 -2.46
N LEU A 69 11.36 1.08 -1.82
CA LEU A 69 12.33 0.60 -0.82
C LEU A 69 11.67 0.19 0.50
N PHE A 70 10.50 0.77 0.78
CA PHE A 70 9.74 0.51 2.01
C PHE A 70 8.76 -0.65 1.89
N VAL A 71 8.45 -1.15 0.68
CA VAL A 71 7.50 -2.25 0.48
C VAL A 71 7.89 -3.48 1.29
N HIS A 72 9.14 -3.93 1.15
CA HIS A 72 9.63 -5.10 1.89
C HIS A 72 9.61 -4.88 3.41
N LEU A 73 9.91 -3.66 3.87
CA LEU A 73 9.86 -3.33 5.29
C LEU A 73 8.42 -3.42 5.81
N ILE A 74 7.47 -2.73 5.18
CA ILE A 74 6.07 -2.68 5.61
C ILE A 74 5.45 -4.09 5.56
N PHE A 75 5.71 -4.87 4.52
CA PHE A 75 5.18 -6.22 4.39
C PHE A 75 5.73 -7.14 5.48
N LYS A 76 7.03 -7.01 5.81
CA LYS A 76 7.66 -7.73 6.91
C LYS A 76 7.09 -7.32 8.28
N LEU A 77 6.70 -6.06 8.45
CA LEU A 77 6.04 -5.59 9.67
C LEU A 77 4.65 -6.22 9.83
N PHE A 78 3.86 -6.28 8.75
CA PHE A 78 2.56 -6.98 8.75
C PHE A 78 2.75 -8.45 9.09
N GLU A 79 3.67 -9.15 8.41
CA GLU A 79 3.98 -10.55 8.69
C GLU A 79 4.35 -10.76 10.15
N LYS A 80 5.25 -9.94 10.70
CA LYS A 80 5.75 -10.12 12.05
C LYS A 80 4.62 -10.02 13.07
N GLN A 81 3.76 -9.01 12.95
CA GLN A 81 2.65 -8.85 13.88
C GLN A 81 1.56 -9.92 13.67
N ALA A 82 1.23 -10.26 12.43
CA ALA A 82 0.28 -11.32 12.11
C ALA A 82 0.76 -12.71 12.58
N LYS A 83 2.08 -12.96 12.57
CA LYS A 83 2.71 -14.16 13.14
C LYS A 83 2.65 -14.17 14.67
N ASN A 84 2.86 -13.01 15.30
CA ASN A 84 2.81 -12.89 16.77
C ASN A 84 1.42 -13.19 17.34
N ILE A 85 0.35 -12.87 16.60
CA ILE A 85 -1.03 -13.21 16.99
C ILE A 85 -1.43 -14.65 16.63
N GLY A 86 -0.59 -15.40 15.91
CA GLY A 86 -0.82 -16.81 15.56
C GLY A 86 -1.70 -17.05 14.33
N GLU A 87 -2.18 -16.00 13.66
CA GLU A 87 -3.17 -16.08 12.57
C GLU A 87 -2.56 -16.06 11.15
N TYR A 88 -1.23 -16.00 11.04
CA TYR A 88 -0.54 -15.99 9.74
C TYR A 88 0.84 -16.68 9.79
N THR A 89 1.13 -17.53 8.81
CA THR A 89 2.39 -18.32 8.78
C THR A 89 3.22 -18.11 7.52
N ASN A 90 2.60 -17.70 6.42
CA ASN A 90 3.24 -17.56 5.11
C ASN A 90 4.19 -16.35 5.05
N SER A 91 4.90 -16.17 3.93
CA SER A 91 5.69 -14.97 3.69
C SER A 91 5.08 -14.05 2.65
N LEU A 92 5.12 -12.74 2.92
CA LEU A 92 4.74 -11.68 2.01
C LEU A 92 5.88 -11.26 1.07
N SER A 93 7.09 -11.77 1.28
CA SER A 93 8.28 -11.33 0.53
C SER A 93 8.08 -11.46 -0.99
N ILE A 94 7.45 -12.53 -1.46
CA ILE A 94 7.17 -12.73 -2.89
C ILE A 94 6.22 -11.66 -3.45
N PHE A 95 5.19 -11.27 -2.68
CA PHE A 95 4.26 -10.21 -3.08
C PHE A 95 4.98 -8.86 -3.14
N ALA A 96 5.85 -8.56 -2.17
CA ALA A 96 6.66 -7.35 -2.20
C ALA A 96 7.54 -7.29 -3.45
N THR A 97 8.25 -8.38 -3.77
CA THR A 97 9.08 -8.47 -4.98
C THR A 97 8.26 -8.29 -6.26
N ILE A 98 7.12 -8.99 -6.37
CA ILE A 98 6.21 -8.86 -7.52
C ILE A 98 5.75 -7.40 -7.67
N TYR A 99 5.34 -6.76 -6.58
CA TYR A 99 4.91 -5.37 -6.61
C TYR A 99 6.03 -4.46 -7.13
N VAL A 100 7.23 -4.58 -6.57
CA VAL A 100 8.39 -3.74 -6.94
C VAL A 100 8.73 -3.89 -8.41
N ILE A 101 8.83 -5.12 -8.92
CA ILE A 101 9.16 -5.38 -10.32
C ILE A 101 8.12 -4.75 -11.24
N PHE A 102 6.84 -5.04 -11.03
CA PHE A 102 5.78 -4.54 -11.93
C PHE A 102 5.54 -3.04 -11.78
N PHE A 103 5.75 -2.46 -10.59
CA PHE A 103 5.65 -1.02 -10.40
C PHE A 103 6.76 -0.28 -11.13
N ILE A 104 8.01 -0.76 -11.06
CA ILE A 104 9.14 -0.17 -11.81
C ILE A 104 8.90 -0.30 -13.31
N THR A 105 8.51 -1.49 -13.77
CA THR A 105 8.19 -1.71 -15.19
C THR A 105 7.05 -0.81 -15.67
N ALA A 106 6.00 -0.58 -14.86
CA ALA A 106 4.92 0.34 -15.23
C ALA A 106 5.35 1.81 -15.26
N LYS A 107 6.34 2.22 -14.46
CA LYS A 107 6.80 3.61 -14.38
C LYS A 107 7.91 3.96 -15.36
N ALA A 108 8.73 2.99 -15.72
CA ALA A 108 9.91 3.18 -16.56
C ALA A 108 9.90 2.30 -17.83
N GLY A 109 8.85 1.51 -18.04
CA GLY A 109 8.69 0.59 -19.15
C GLY A 109 8.89 1.28 -20.49
N ASP A 110 8.26 2.44 -20.71
CA ASP A 110 8.38 3.18 -21.96
C ASP A 110 9.81 3.65 -22.26
N HIS A 111 10.65 3.79 -21.23
CA HIS A 111 12.06 4.20 -21.39
C HIS A 111 13.00 3.01 -21.63
N PHE A 112 12.70 1.84 -21.03
CA PHE A 112 13.58 0.67 -21.05
C PHE A 112 13.11 -0.45 -21.99
N ILE A 113 11.84 -0.48 -22.34
CA ILE A 113 11.17 -1.52 -23.12
C ILE A 113 10.54 -0.85 -24.33
N LYS A 114 11.17 -1.06 -25.49
CA LYS A 114 10.62 -0.61 -26.77
C LYS A 114 9.25 -1.27 -26.98
N ASP A 115 8.26 -0.46 -27.37
CA ASP A 115 6.86 -0.89 -27.59
C ASP A 115 6.14 -1.36 -26.31
N TYR A 116 6.45 -0.77 -25.15
CA TYR A 116 5.66 -0.99 -23.94
C TYR A 116 4.20 -0.52 -24.17
N SER A 117 3.29 -1.48 -24.27
CA SER A 117 1.92 -1.23 -24.70
C SER A 117 1.01 -0.80 -23.54
N SER A 118 -0.08 -0.09 -23.86
CA SER A 118 -1.15 0.20 -22.90
C SER A 118 -1.69 -1.06 -22.21
N SER A 119 -1.67 -2.22 -22.89
CA SER A 119 -2.03 -3.51 -22.28
C SER A 119 -1.02 -3.99 -21.23
N ALA A 120 0.27 -3.72 -21.39
CA ALA A 120 1.30 -4.05 -20.40
C ALA A 120 1.17 -3.17 -19.14
N LEU A 121 0.79 -1.89 -19.30
CA LEU A 121 0.46 -1.00 -18.19
C LEU A 121 -0.75 -1.51 -17.40
N LEU A 122 -1.83 -1.91 -18.08
CA LEU A 122 -3.02 -2.47 -17.43
C LEU A 122 -2.69 -3.77 -16.70
N LEU A 123 -1.92 -4.67 -17.32
CA LEU A 123 -1.50 -5.92 -16.68
C LEU A 123 -0.69 -5.63 -15.40
N SER A 124 0.23 -4.66 -15.46
CA SER A 124 1.02 -4.24 -14.31
C SER A 124 0.14 -3.67 -13.20
N LEU A 125 -0.90 -2.89 -13.54
CA LEU A 125 -1.89 -2.38 -12.59
C LEU A 125 -2.61 -3.52 -11.86
N PHE A 126 -3.09 -4.54 -12.58
CA PHE A 126 -3.77 -5.67 -11.94
C PHE A 126 -2.83 -6.50 -11.08
N ILE A 127 -1.59 -6.74 -11.52
CA ILE A 127 -0.61 -7.53 -10.76
C ILE A 127 -0.18 -6.79 -9.48
N THR A 128 0.11 -5.50 -9.57
CA THR A 128 0.45 -4.68 -8.41
C THR A 128 -0.73 -4.55 -7.45
N GLY A 129 -1.95 -4.35 -7.96
CA GLY A 129 -3.18 -4.37 -7.18
C GLY A 129 -3.42 -5.69 -6.44
N TRP A 130 -3.20 -6.83 -7.11
CA TRP A 130 -3.26 -8.17 -6.49
C TRP A 130 -2.24 -8.30 -5.36
N SER A 131 -1.00 -7.85 -5.57
CA SER A 131 0.04 -7.91 -4.55
C SER A 131 -0.35 -7.11 -3.32
N LEU A 132 -0.77 -5.85 -3.50
CA LEU A 132 -1.20 -4.98 -2.41
C LEU A 132 -2.47 -5.50 -1.72
N TYR A 133 -3.39 -6.12 -2.46
CA TYR A 133 -4.56 -6.78 -1.88
C TYR A 133 -4.18 -7.89 -0.90
N ASN A 134 -3.21 -8.73 -1.27
CA ASN A 134 -2.73 -9.77 -0.36
C ASN A 134 -2.02 -9.19 0.85
N ALA A 135 -1.25 -8.12 0.66
CA ALA A 135 -0.63 -7.41 1.77
C ALA A 135 -1.66 -6.78 2.73
N GLN A 136 -2.72 -6.18 2.19
CA GLN A 136 -3.77 -5.56 3.00
C GLN A 136 -4.52 -6.57 3.85
N LYS A 137 -4.80 -7.79 3.34
CA LYS A 137 -5.38 -8.86 4.15
C LYS A 137 -4.53 -9.17 5.38
N VAL A 138 -3.20 -9.21 5.22
CA VAL A 138 -2.31 -9.49 6.35
C VAL A 138 -2.18 -8.30 7.29
N ALA A 139 -2.20 -7.07 6.76
CA ALA A 139 -2.28 -5.87 7.60
C ALA A 139 -3.56 -5.84 8.46
N ASN A 140 -4.69 -6.24 7.89
CA ASN A 140 -5.97 -6.39 8.60
C ASN A 140 -5.91 -7.47 9.68
N ILE A 141 -5.36 -8.65 9.36
CA ILE A 141 -5.12 -9.74 10.32
C ILE A 141 -4.25 -9.23 11.47
N ALA A 142 -3.15 -8.54 11.19
CA ALA A 142 -2.26 -7.96 12.20
C ALA A 142 -2.93 -6.92 13.13
N CYS A 143 -4.10 -6.40 12.74
CA CYS A 143 -4.92 -5.48 13.53
C CYS A 143 -6.21 -6.13 14.06
N GLU A 144 -6.35 -7.46 13.95
CA GLU A 144 -7.51 -8.23 14.43
C GLU A 144 -8.87 -7.81 13.79
N ASP A 145 -8.83 -7.11 12.65
CA ASP A 145 -10.02 -6.76 11.84
C ASP A 145 -9.87 -7.32 10.43
N ILE A 146 -9.97 -8.66 10.34
CA ILE A 146 -9.68 -9.47 9.13
C ILE A 146 -10.40 -8.91 7.89
N GLU A 147 -11.70 -8.63 8.02
CA GLU A 147 -12.54 -8.15 6.93
C GLU A 147 -12.46 -6.63 6.72
N GLY A 148 -11.73 -5.90 7.59
CA GLY A 148 -11.63 -4.45 7.55
C GLY A 148 -12.98 -3.77 7.77
N THR A 149 -13.80 -4.32 8.65
CA THR A 149 -15.17 -3.87 8.96
C THR A 149 -15.21 -2.44 9.47
N THR A 150 -14.17 -2.01 10.19
CA THR A 150 -14.00 -0.64 10.70
C THR A 150 -13.94 0.39 9.56
N ASN A 151 -13.52 -0.02 8.36
CA ASN A 151 -13.34 0.85 7.21
C ASN A 151 -13.77 0.15 5.91
N ASN A 152 -15.06 -0.20 5.83
CA ASN A 152 -15.67 -0.88 4.68
C ASN A 152 -16.59 0.02 3.82
N LYS A 153 -17.07 1.17 4.33
CA LYS A 153 -17.94 2.08 3.59
C LYS A 153 -17.16 3.11 2.77
N LEU A 154 -17.61 3.39 1.55
CA LEU A 154 -17.11 4.52 0.77
C LEU A 154 -17.63 5.84 1.35
N THR A 155 -16.73 6.80 1.56
CA THR A 155 -17.06 8.15 2.04
C THR A 155 -17.07 9.17 0.91
N SER A 156 -17.49 10.40 1.17
CA SER A 156 -17.46 11.48 0.17
C SER A 156 -16.05 11.73 -0.40
N LEU A 157 -15.01 11.61 0.43
CA LEU A 157 -13.62 11.71 -0.03
C LEU A 157 -13.25 10.57 -0.99
N ASN A 158 -13.79 9.36 -0.77
CA ASN A 158 -13.59 8.23 -1.67
C ASN A 158 -14.23 8.48 -3.04
N TYR A 159 -15.41 9.09 -3.08
CA TYR A 159 -16.00 9.51 -4.35
C TYR A 159 -15.16 10.58 -5.05
N GLY A 160 -14.56 11.51 -4.31
CA GLY A 160 -13.59 12.46 -4.87
C GLY A 160 -12.41 11.77 -5.56
N TRP A 161 -11.83 10.76 -4.92
CA TRP A 161 -10.79 9.91 -5.53
C TRP A 161 -11.28 9.23 -6.81
N LEU A 162 -12.50 8.67 -6.80
CA LEU A 162 -13.06 7.99 -7.96
C LEU A 162 -13.35 8.95 -9.13
N ILE A 163 -13.75 10.19 -8.86
CA ILE A 163 -13.93 11.21 -9.90
C ILE A 163 -12.58 11.54 -10.56
N LEU A 164 -11.54 11.78 -9.75
CA LEU A 164 -10.18 11.99 -10.27
C LEU A 164 -9.70 10.78 -11.07
N GLY A 165 -9.94 9.59 -10.55
CA GLY A 165 -9.66 8.33 -11.23
C GLY A 165 -10.38 8.20 -12.58
N GLY A 166 -11.66 8.58 -12.66
CA GLY A 166 -12.43 8.61 -13.90
C GLY A 166 -11.82 9.51 -14.97
N VAL A 167 -11.30 10.68 -14.59
CA VAL A 167 -10.57 11.57 -15.50
C VAL A 167 -9.27 10.92 -16.01
N LEU A 168 -8.54 10.24 -15.12
CA LEU A 168 -7.32 9.52 -15.52
C LEU A 168 -7.63 8.34 -16.46
N TRP A 169 -8.68 7.58 -16.17
CA TRP A 169 -9.17 6.50 -17.03
C TRP A 169 -9.57 7.01 -18.41
N PHE A 170 -10.32 8.11 -18.48
CA PHE A 170 -10.69 8.74 -19.76
C PHE A 170 -9.45 9.15 -20.55
N SER A 171 -8.49 9.80 -19.89
CA SER A 171 -7.22 10.20 -20.53
C SER A 171 -6.44 8.99 -21.07
N PHE A 172 -6.37 7.91 -20.29
CA PHE A 172 -5.69 6.67 -20.68
C PHE A 172 -6.35 5.97 -21.87
N LEU A 173 -7.69 5.98 -21.96
CA LEU A 173 -8.43 5.33 -23.04
C LEU A 173 -8.48 6.15 -24.33
N CYS A 174 -8.25 7.47 -24.25
CA CYS A 174 -8.22 8.36 -25.41
C CYS A 174 -6.80 8.58 -26.00
N LEU A 175 -5.79 7.95 -25.40
CA LEU A 175 -4.39 7.89 -25.86
C LEU A 175 -4.17 6.66 -26.75
#